data_AF-A0A673UH84-F1
#
_entry.id   AF-A0A673UH84-F1
#
_cell.length_a   1.000
_cell.length_b   1.000
_cell.length_c   1.000
_cell.angle_alpha   90.00
_cell.angle_beta   90.00
_cell.angle_gamma   90.00
#
_symmetry.space_group_name_H-M   'P 1'
#
loop_
_entity.id
_entity.type
_entity.pdbx_description
1 polymer ?
#
loop_
_entity_poly.entity_id
_entity_poly.type
_entity_poly.pdbx_seq_one_letter_code
_entity_poly.pdbx_strand_id
1 'polypeptide(L)'
;MTSQIRQNYSTEVEAAVNRLVNVHLRASCTYLSLGFYFDGDAVALEGGGHFCEVAEEKREGAERLLKMQNQRRGRALFQDVQKPSQDEWGKTLDAMEATLLLEKNLKQAPLDLHVLGSARPTPPSL
;
A
#
# COMPACT_ATOMS: atom_id res chain seq x y z
N MET A 1 18.92 20.70 0.86
CA MET A 1 18.05 21.69 1.54
C MET A 1 17.04 20.95 2.42
N THR A 2 17.34 20.83 3.71
CA THR A 2 16.42 20.33 4.74
C THR A 2 15.29 21.32 4.92
N SER A 3 14.03 20.87 4.87
CA SER A 3 12.87 21.75 5.05
C SER A 3 12.90 22.32 6.47
N GLN A 4 12.98 23.64 6.56
CA GLN A 4 13.34 24.35 7.80
C GLN A 4 12.23 24.35 8.88
N ILE A 5 11.14 23.59 8.68
CA ILE A 5 9.97 23.54 9.59
C ILE A 5 9.37 22.13 9.61
N ARG A 6 10.21 21.11 9.82
CA ARG A 6 9.75 19.73 10.02
C ARG A 6 9.71 19.44 11.52
N GLN A 7 8.60 19.81 12.16
CA GLN A 7 8.40 19.49 13.57
C GLN A 7 7.80 18.09 13.68
N ASN A 8 8.34 17.25 14.57
CA ASN A 8 7.71 16.00 14.99
C ASN A 8 7.47 14.96 13.87
N TYR A 9 8.29 15.00 12.82
CA TYR A 9 8.28 14.00 11.76
C TYR A 9 9.69 13.52 11.47
N SER A 10 10.03 12.28 11.85
CA SER A 10 11.40 11.78 11.69
C SER A 10 11.63 11.21 10.29
N THR A 11 12.85 11.35 9.78
CA THR A 11 13.25 10.86 8.44
C THR A 11 12.94 9.38 8.23
N GLU A 12 13.06 8.57 9.29
CA GLU A 12 12.68 7.16 9.26
C GLU A 12 11.19 6.94 9.09
N VAL A 13 10.34 7.69 9.80
CA VAL A 13 8.88 7.60 9.63
C VAL A 13 8.48 8.03 8.22
N GLU A 14 9.10 9.08 7.68
CA GLU A 14 8.87 9.52 6.29
C GLU A 14 9.29 8.46 5.27
N ALA A 15 10.43 7.83 5.48
CA ALA A 15 10.89 6.73 4.63
C ALA A 15 9.95 5.51 4.74
N ALA A 16 9.46 5.20 5.95
CA ALA A 16 8.49 4.13 6.17
C ALA A 16 7.15 4.43 5.48
N VAL A 17 6.66 5.66 5.53
CA VAL A 17 5.45 6.08 4.79
C VAL A 17 5.65 5.96 3.29
N ASN A 18 6.80 6.40 2.74
CA ASN A 18 7.11 6.24 1.31
C ASN A 18 7.15 4.75 0.90
N ARG A 19 7.72 3.88 1.74
CA ARG A 19 7.69 2.42 1.51
C ARG A 19 6.26 1.89 1.52
N LEU A 20 5.45 2.31 2.49
CA LEU A 20 4.06 1.86 2.61
C LEU A 20 3.22 2.30 1.42
N VAL A 21 3.43 3.52 0.89
CA VAL A 21 2.82 3.98 -0.37
C VAL A 21 3.13 3.01 -1.51
N ASN A 22 4.40 2.61 -1.70
CA ASN A 22 4.78 1.66 -2.75
C ASN A 22 4.15 0.28 -2.54
N VAL A 23 4.05 -0.21 -1.30
CA VAL A 23 3.35 -1.47 -0.98
C VAL A 23 1.87 -1.40 -1.37
N HIS A 24 1.18 -0.30 -1.07
CA HIS A 24 -0.21 -0.10 -1.47
C HIS A 24 -0.39 -0.04 -3.00
N LEU A 25 0.51 0.64 -3.71
CA LEU A 25 0.48 0.70 -5.18
C LEU A 25 0.72 -0.66 -5.82
N ARG A 26 1.71 -1.42 -5.32
CA ARG A 26 1.96 -2.79 -5.78
C ARG A 26 0.76 -3.70 -5.52
N ALA A 27 0.12 -3.55 -4.37
CA ALA A 27 -1.10 -4.28 -4.05
C ALA A 27 -2.23 -3.92 -5.02
N SER A 28 -2.43 -2.63 -5.32
CA SER A 28 -3.40 -2.16 -6.30
C SER A 28 -3.16 -2.80 -7.68
N CYS A 29 -1.93 -2.77 -8.19
CA CYS A 29 -1.59 -3.44 -9.46
C CYS A 29 -1.82 -4.95 -9.44
N THR A 30 -1.62 -5.59 -8.30
CA THR A 30 -1.82 -7.04 -8.13
C THR A 30 -3.31 -7.41 -8.17
N TYR A 31 -4.14 -6.67 -7.43
CA TYR A 31 -5.59 -6.84 -7.45
C TYR A 31 -6.20 -6.51 -8.81
N LEU A 32 -5.68 -5.50 -9.51
CA LEU A 32 -6.12 -5.19 -10.86
C LEU A 32 -5.82 -6.35 -11.84
N SER A 33 -4.62 -6.93 -11.75
CA SER A 33 -4.25 -8.11 -12.54
C SER A 33 -5.17 -9.31 -12.26
N LEU A 34 -5.48 -9.58 -10.99
CA LEU A 34 -6.44 -10.62 -10.59
C LEU A 34 -7.84 -10.36 -11.16
N GLY A 35 -8.33 -9.13 -11.06
CA GLY A 35 -9.66 -8.76 -11.57
C GLY A 35 -9.80 -9.05 -13.06
N PHE A 36 -8.83 -8.61 -13.87
CA PHE A 36 -8.86 -8.84 -15.32
C PHE A 36 -8.58 -10.29 -15.71
N TYR A 37 -7.76 -11.02 -14.94
CA TYR A 37 -7.55 -12.45 -15.19
C TYR A 37 -8.85 -13.24 -15.02
N PHE A 38 -9.61 -12.99 -13.94
CA PHE A 38 -10.86 -13.69 -13.68
C PHE A 38 -12.07 -13.14 -14.46
N ASP A 39 -11.99 -11.94 -15.04
CA ASP A 39 -13.01 -11.41 -15.97
C ASP A 39 -12.99 -12.14 -17.33
N GLY A 40 -11.82 -12.63 -17.76
CA GLY A 40 -11.64 -13.33 -19.03
C GLY A 40 -11.95 -14.83 -19.01
N ASP A 41 -11.94 -15.47 -17.84
CA ASP A 41 -12.25 -16.89 -17.71
C ASP A 41 -13.78 -17.10 -17.69
N ALA A 42 -14.29 -17.98 -18.56
CA ALA A 42 -15.72 -18.34 -18.65
C ALA A 42 -16.30 -18.98 -17.37
N VAL A 43 -15.46 -19.18 -16.34
CA VAL A 43 -15.88 -19.46 -14.97
C VAL A 43 -16.28 -18.13 -14.35
N ALA A 44 -17.53 -17.72 -14.60
CA ALA A 44 -18.18 -16.55 -14.04
C ALA A 44 -18.22 -16.61 -12.49
N LEU A 45 -17.07 -16.43 -11.86
CA LEU A 45 -17.00 -15.96 -10.51
C LEU A 45 -17.20 -14.46 -10.60
N GLU A 46 -18.32 -14.00 -10.04
CA GLU A 46 -18.66 -12.61 -9.75
C GLU A 46 -17.55 -11.82 -9.00
N GLY A 47 -16.41 -12.46 -8.68
CA GLY A 47 -15.25 -11.92 -7.99
C GLY A 47 -14.30 -11.06 -8.83
N GLY A 48 -14.39 -11.04 -10.16
CA GLY A 48 -13.57 -10.14 -10.99
C GLY A 48 -13.80 -8.66 -10.62
N GLY A 49 -15.07 -8.27 -10.49
CA GLY A 49 -15.47 -6.94 -10.01
C GLY A 49 -14.98 -6.65 -8.59
N HIS A 50 -15.06 -7.64 -7.69
CA HIS A 50 -14.56 -7.51 -6.32
C HIS A 50 -13.06 -7.21 -6.28
N PHE A 51 -12.24 -7.90 -7.08
CA PHE A 51 -10.80 -7.62 -7.11
C PHE A 51 -10.49 -6.21 -7.67
N CYS A 52 -11.26 -5.73 -8.65
CA CYS A 52 -11.14 -4.36 -9.13
C CYS A 52 -11.50 -3.34 -8.04
N GLU A 53 -12.55 -3.57 -7.25
CA GLU A 53 -12.90 -2.73 -6.10
C GLU A 53 -11.77 -2.70 -5.07
N VAL A 54 -11.19 -3.85 -4.72
CA VAL A 54 -10.06 -3.91 -3.79
C VAL A 54 -8.84 -3.19 -4.36
N ALA A 55 -8.59 -3.29 -5.67
CA ALA A 55 -7.50 -2.56 -6.34
C ALA A 55 -7.64 -1.04 -6.15
N GLU A 56 -8.86 -0.53 -6.28
CA GLU A 56 -9.22 0.88 -6.05
C GLU A 56 -9.02 1.26 -4.57
N GLU A 57 -9.51 0.46 -3.62
CA GLU A 57 -9.31 0.70 -2.19
C GLU A 57 -7.82 0.80 -1.81
N LYS A 58 -6.96 -0.06 -2.40
CA LYS A 58 -5.52 0.01 -2.16
C LYS A 58 -4.91 1.28 -2.74
N ARG A 59 -5.36 1.71 -3.93
CA ARG A 59 -4.92 2.97 -4.55
C ARG A 59 -5.31 4.17 -3.69
N GLU A 60 -6.54 4.23 -3.22
CA GLU A 60 -6.96 5.27 -2.29
C GLU A 60 -6.16 5.24 -0.98
N GLY A 61 -5.78 4.06 -0.50
CA GLY A 61 -4.87 3.90 0.64
C GLY A 61 -3.52 4.59 0.42
N ALA A 62 -2.91 4.39 -0.75
CA ALA A 62 -1.69 5.09 -1.13
C ALA A 62 -1.89 6.62 -1.18
N GLU A 63 -3.00 7.09 -1.75
CA GLU A 63 -3.33 8.52 -1.81
C GLU A 63 -3.52 9.14 -0.42
N ARG A 64 -4.18 8.44 0.50
CA ARG A 64 -4.35 8.88 1.89
C ARG A 64 -2.99 9.05 2.59
N LEU A 65 -2.07 8.11 2.37
CA LEU A 65 -0.71 8.18 2.91
C LEU A 65 0.10 9.33 2.30
N LEU A 66 -0.01 9.57 1.00
CA LEU A 66 0.63 10.70 0.32
C LEU A 66 0.09 12.05 0.81
N LYS A 67 -1.23 12.16 1.02
CA LYS A 67 -1.86 13.34 1.63
C LYS A 67 -1.32 13.59 3.03
N MET A 68 -1.21 12.55 3.86
CA MET A 68 -0.60 12.63 5.19
C MET A 68 0.88 13.04 5.13
N GLN A 69 1.66 12.48 4.19
CA GLN A 69 3.06 12.83 3.97
C GLN A 69 3.22 14.34 3.72
N ASN A 70 2.39 14.89 2.85
CA ASN A 70 2.37 16.32 2.53
C ASN A 70 1.95 17.19 3.73
N GLN A 71 0.93 16.77 4.49
CA GLN A 71 0.50 17.47 5.70
C GLN A 71 1.62 17.56 6.75
N ARG A 72 2.45 16.52 6.88
CA ARG A 72 3.61 16.49 7.79
C ARG A 72 4.86 17.14 7.18
N ARG A 73 4.73 17.82 6.04
CA ARG A 73 5.82 18.44 5.27
C ARG A 73 6.94 17.46 4.90
N GLY A 74 6.62 16.18 4.77
CA GLY A 74 7.48 15.17 4.19
C GLY A 74 7.54 15.30 2.67
N ARG A 75 8.48 14.58 2.06
CA ARG A 75 8.66 14.45 0.62
C ARG A 75 8.16 13.09 0.17
N ALA A 76 7.25 13.10 -0.80
CA ALA A 76 6.86 11.91 -1.52
C ALA A 76 8.02 11.46 -2.43
N LEU A 77 8.53 10.25 -2.20
CA LEU A 77 9.54 9.63 -3.04
C LEU A 77 8.94 8.37 -3.66
N PHE A 78 8.55 8.48 -4.93
CA PHE A 78 8.03 7.34 -5.68
C PHE A 78 9.17 6.42 -6.09
N GLN A 79 8.89 5.13 -5.99
CA GLN A 79 9.75 4.06 -6.48
C GLN A 79 8.99 3.28 -7.55
N ASP A 80 9.70 2.50 -8.34
CA ASP A 80 9.09 1.63 -9.34
C ASP A 80 8.04 0.72 -8.68
N VAL A 81 6.87 0.66 -9.29
CA VAL A 81 5.83 -0.28 -8.89
C VAL A 81 6.12 -1.58 -9.64
N GLN A 82 6.68 -2.55 -8.91
CA GLN A 82 6.98 -3.85 -9.48
C GLN A 82 5.70 -4.53 -9.95
N LYS A 83 5.77 -5.19 -11.11
CA LYS A 83 4.66 -6.01 -11.60
C LYS A 83 4.30 -7.10 -10.57
N PRO A 84 3.08 -7.65 -10.64
CA PRO A 84 2.70 -8.79 -9.81
C PRO A 84 3.68 -9.96 -9.99
N SER A 85 3.79 -10.82 -8.98
CA SER A 85 4.72 -11.97 -9.04
C SER A 85 4.36 -12.98 -10.13
N GLN A 86 3.12 -12.97 -10.60
CA GLN A 86 2.56 -13.88 -11.58
C GLN A 86 1.64 -13.10 -12.52
N ASP A 87 1.72 -13.41 -13.81
CA ASP A 87 0.83 -12.85 -14.84
C ASP A 87 -0.39 -13.78 -15.07
N GLU A 88 -0.23 -15.09 -14.82
CA GLU A 88 -1.30 -16.09 -14.78
C GLU A 88 -1.53 -16.53 -13.33
N TRP A 89 -2.76 -16.34 -12.84
CA TRP A 89 -3.08 -16.60 -11.43
C TRP A 89 -3.50 -18.05 -11.13
N GLY A 90 -3.57 -18.89 -12.16
CA GLY A 90 -3.86 -20.31 -12.02
C GLY A 90 -5.26 -20.55 -11.49
N LYS A 91 -5.39 -21.42 -10.49
CA LYS A 91 -6.69 -21.71 -9.85
C LYS A 91 -7.01 -20.63 -8.83
N THR A 92 -8.30 -20.41 -8.58
CA THR A 92 -8.79 -19.46 -7.56
C THR A 92 -8.12 -19.64 -6.19
N LEU A 93 -7.78 -20.87 -5.80
CA LEU A 93 -7.10 -21.14 -4.54
C LEU A 93 -5.70 -20.51 -4.47
N ASP A 94 -4.92 -20.63 -5.54
CA ASP A 94 -3.54 -20.10 -5.61
C ASP A 94 -3.57 -18.56 -5.57
N ALA A 95 -4.51 -17.96 -6.30
CA ALA A 95 -4.81 -16.52 -6.25
C ALA A 95 -5.21 -16.05 -4.84
N MET A 96 -6.03 -16.82 -4.13
CA MET A 96 -6.47 -16.51 -2.76
C MET A 96 -5.31 -16.60 -1.75
N GLU A 97 -4.41 -17.57 -1.88
CA GLU A 97 -3.23 -17.65 -1.03
C GLU A 97 -2.26 -16.48 -1.25
N ALA A 98 -2.03 -16.10 -2.51
CA ALA A 98 -1.21 -14.95 -2.85
C ALA A 98 -1.79 -13.63 -2.31
N THR A 99 -3.10 -13.43 -2.45
CA THR A 99 -3.80 -12.26 -1.87
C THR A 99 -3.80 -12.27 -0.35
N LEU A 100 -3.94 -13.44 0.30
CA LEU A 100 -3.86 -13.54 1.75
C LEU A 100 -2.49 -13.09 2.28
N LEU A 101 -1.40 -13.50 1.62
CA LEU A 101 -0.05 -13.07 1.99
C LEU A 101 0.13 -11.56 1.82
N LEU A 102 -0.39 -10.99 0.72
CA LEU A 102 -0.39 -9.56 0.47
C LEU A 102 -1.15 -8.78 1.55
N GLU A 103 -2.33 -9.25 1.94
CA GLU A 103 -3.15 -8.64 3.00
C GLU A 103 -2.47 -8.71 4.36
N LYS A 104 -1.76 -9.80 4.69
CA LYS A 104 -0.97 -9.88 5.93
C LYS A 104 0.11 -8.79 5.97
N ASN A 105 0.83 -8.60 4.87
CA ASN A 105 1.85 -7.55 4.76
C ASN A 105 1.23 -6.14 4.88
N LEU A 106 0.09 -5.91 4.24
CA LEU A 106 -0.65 -4.64 4.32
C LEU A 106 -1.21 -4.35 5.71
N LYS A 107 -1.57 -5.38 6.48
CA LYS A 107 -2.06 -5.23 7.87
C LYS A 107 -0.91 -4.98 8.85
N GLN A 108 0.25 -5.60 8.62
CA GLN A 108 1.40 -5.45 9.51
C GLN A 108 2.08 -4.08 9.36
N ALA A 109 2.21 -3.58 8.12
CA ALA A 109 3.00 -2.38 7.87
C ALA A 109 2.48 -1.09 8.55
N PRO A 110 1.17 -0.83 8.68
CA PRO A 110 0.64 0.27 9.49
C PRO A 110 0.90 0.11 10.99
N LEU A 111 0.88 -1.13 11.51
CA LEU A 111 1.21 -1.41 12.92
C LEU A 111 2.68 -1.12 13.20
N ASP A 112 3.57 -1.56 12.32
CA ASP A 112 5.00 -1.27 12.42
C ASP A 112 5.27 0.24 12.35
N LEU A 113 4.54 0.96 11.48
CA LEU A 113 4.61 2.41 11.39
C LEU A 113 4.13 3.09 12.69
N HIS A 114 3.07 2.57 13.31
CA HIS A 114 2.58 3.07 14.59
C HIS A 114 3.60 2.86 15.72
N VAL A 115 4.19 1.67 15.81
CA VAL A 115 5.26 1.36 16.79
C VAL A 115 6.46 2.28 16.58
N LEU A 116 6.88 2.49 15.32
CA LEU A 116 7.98 3.39 14.99
C LEU A 116 7.68 4.86 15.35
N GLY A 117 6.43 5.29 15.17
CA GLY A 117 5.97 6.62 15.58
C GLY A 117 5.94 6.79 17.10
N SER A 118 5.43 5.80 17.83
CA SER A 118 5.31 5.82 19.30
C SER A 118 6.65 5.72 20.03
N ALA A 119 7.61 4.97 19.48
CA ALA A 119 8.98 4.92 20.00
C ALA A 119 9.74 6.26 19.88
N ARG A 120 9.20 7.22 19.13
CA ARG A 120 9.75 8.55 18.95
C ARG A 120 8.75 9.58 19.49
N PRO A 121 8.60 9.69 20.83
CA PRO A 121 7.65 10.61 21.42
C PRO A 121 7.91 12.02 20.91
N THR A 122 6.94 12.54 20.19
CA THR A 122 6.87 13.92 19.74
C THR A 122 6.66 14.80 20.98
N PRO A 123 7.60 15.67 21.37
CA PRO A 123 7.33 16.60 22.46
C PRO A 123 6.14 17.49 22.07
N PRO A 124 5.24 17.81 23.02
CA PRO A 124 4.15 18.73 22.76
C PRO A 124 4.73 20.07 22.34
N SER A 125 4.29 20.56 21.18
CA SER A 125 4.58 21.91 20.72
C SER A 125 4.03 22.91 21.74
N LEU A 126 4.92 23.75 22.29
CA LEU A 126 4.60 24.93 23.10
C LEU A 126 3.70 25.90 22.32
#